data_AF-W4G6X1-F1
#
_entry.id   AF-W4G6X1-F1
#
_cell.length_a   1.000
_cell.length_b   1.000
_cell.length_c   1.000
_cell.angle_alpha   90.00
_cell.angle_beta   90.00
_cell.angle_gamma   90.00
#
_symmetry.space_group_name_H-M   'P 1'
#
loop_
_entity.id
_entity.type
_entity.pdbx_description
1 polymer ?
#
loop_
_entity_poly.entity_id
_entity_poly.type
_entity_poly.pdbx_seq_one_letter_code
_entity_poly.pdbx_strand_id
1 'polypeptide(L)'
;MSLWMNDMENELLSKAWVAAPEDPIKGSGQTSTTFWDTVTHRFNEIKPEGRPQRTARALESKFADIKHAVSKFTGCYTQVQDLQASGTNIDDVEDAARAL
;
A
#
# COMPACT_ATOMS: atom_id res chain seq x y z
N MET A 1 0.61 14.72 -10.49
CA MET A 1 -0.03 13.56 -9.84
C MET A 1 -1.51 13.63 -10.16
N SER A 2 -1.95 12.91 -11.20
CA SER A 2 -3.28 13.10 -11.77
C SER A 2 -4.35 12.39 -10.92
N LEU A 3 -5.26 13.17 -10.35
CA LEU A 3 -6.45 12.78 -9.56
C LEU A 3 -7.52 12.08 -10.43
N TRP A 4 -7.18 11.06 -11.22
CA TRP A 4 -8.19 10.35 -12.03
C TRP A 4 -8.96 9.29 -11.22
N MET A 5 -8.52 9.04 -9.97
CA MET A 5 -9.11 8.11 -9.01
C MET A 5 -9.05 8.75 -7.61
N ASN A 6 -10.19 8.80 -6.92
CA ASN A 6 -10.31 9.46 -5.62
C ASN A 6 -9.91 8.53 -4.46
N ASP A 7 -9.84 9.06 -3.24
CA ASP A 7 -9.38 8.29 -2.07
C ASP A 7 -10.28 7.08 -1.75
N MET A 8 -11.59 7.22 -1.97
CA MET A 8 -12.54 6.11 -1.82
C MET A 8 -12.26 4.98 -2.83
N GLU A 9 -12.02 5.32 -4.10
CA GLU A 9 -11.65 4.33 -5.11
C GLU A 9 -10.28 3.70 -4.80
N ASN A 10 -9.33 4.45 -4.21
CA ASN A 10 -8.05 3.90 -3.77
C ASN A 10 -8.25 2.86 -2.66
N GLU A 11 -9.10 3.17 -1.69
CA GLU A 11 -9.47 2.26 -0.60
C GLU A 11 -10.16 0.99 -1.13
N LEU A 12 -11.10 1.13 -2.06
CA LEU A 12 -11.78 0.00 -2.70
C LEU A 12 -10.80 -0.89 -3.48
N LEU A 13 -9.84 -0.28 -4.19
CA LEU A 13 -8.78 -1.01 -4.88
C LEU A 13 -7.90 -1.79 -3.88
N SER A 14 -7.50 -1.18 -2.77
CA SER A 14 -6.76 -1.87 -1.71
C SER A 14 -7.56 -3.03 -1.11
N LYS A 15 -8.87 -2.85 -0.85
CA LYS A 15 -9.75 -3.92 -0.36
C LYS A 15 -9.87 -5.06 -1.36
N ALA A 16 -10.06 -4.75 -2.64
CA ALA A 16 -10.14 -5.75 -3.71
C ALA A 16 -8.84 -6.53 -3.87
N TRP A 17 -7.69 -5.86 -3.73
CA TRP A 17 -6.36 -6.47 -3.77
C TRP A 17 -6.14 -7.44 -2.60
N VAL A 18 -6.48 -7.04 -1.37
CA VAL A 18 -6.36 -7.91 -0.17
C VAL A 18 -7.32 -9.10 -0.23
N ALA A 19 -8.50 -8.93 -0.82
CA ALA A 19 -9.50 -9.99 -0.94
C ALA A 19 -9.25 -10.94 -2.11
N ALA A 20 -8.28 -10.66 -2.98
CA ALA A 20 -7.92 -11.55 -4.08
C ALA A 20 -7.15 -12.76 -3.50
N PRO A 21 -7.61 -14.01 -3.78
CA PRO A 21 -6.91 -15.19 -3.32
C PRO A 21 -5.51 -15.26 -3.94
N GLU A 22 -4.53 -15.63 -3.12
CA GLU A 22 -3.20 -16.00 -3.58
C GLU A 22 -3.29 -17.44 -4.12
N ASP A 23 -3.81 -17.62 -5.35
CA ASP A 23 -3.97 -18.95 -5.95
C ASP A 23 -2.58 -19.57 -6.24
N PRO A 24 -2.13 -20.61 -5.50
CA PRO A 24 -0.78 -21.16 -5.67
C PRO A 24 -0.66 -22.16 -6.82
N ILE A 25 -1.75 -22.43 -7.55
CA ILE A 25 -1.87 -23.62 -8.41
C ILE A 25 -2.09 -23.21 -9.86
N LYS A 26 -1.04 -22.75 -10.54
CA LYS A 26 -0.79 -22.94 -12.00
C LYS A 26 0.55 -22.30 -12.40
N GLY A 27 1.30 -23.03 -13.22
CA GLY A 27 2.70 -22.78 -13.55
C GLY A 27 3.01 -21.36 -14.07
N SER A 28 4.25 -20.96 -13.79
CA SER A 28 4.93 -19.71 -14.15
C SER A 28 4.41 -19.03 -15.43
N GLY A 29 3.76 -17.87 -15.27
CA GLY A 29 3.46 -16.94 -16.35
C GLY A 29 2.03 -16.40 -16.37
N GLN A 30 1.06 -17.15 -15.83
CA GLN A 30 -0.36 -16.75 -15.83
C GLN A 30 -0.83 -16.13 -14.51
N THR A 31 -0.06 -16.27 -13.42
CA THR A 31 -0.49 -15.91 -12.06
C THR A 31 -0.74 -14.42 -11.88
N SER A 32 0.16 -13.55 -12.39
CA SER A 32 0.00 -12.08 -12.26
C SER A 32 -1.23 -11.57 -13.04
N THR A 33 -1.43 -12.06 -14.26
CA THR A 33 -2.61 -11.73 -15.08
C THR A 33 -3.89 -12.22 -14.40
N THR A 34 -3.91 -13.47 -13.92
CA THR A 34 -5.08 -14.08 -13.25
C THR A 34 -5.40 -13.37 -11.93
N PHE A 35 -4.37 -12.94 -11.20
CA PHE A 35 -4.52 -12.16 -9.98
C PHE A 35 -5.18 -10.81 -10.28
N TRP A 36 -4.64 -10.04 -11.23
CA TRP A 36 -5.21 -8.74 -11.59
C TRP A 36 -6.58 -8.85 -12.24
N ASP A 37 -6.88 -9.93 -12.96
CA ASP A 37 -8.23 -10.21 -13.44
C ASP A 37 -9.22 -10.37 -12.28
N THR A 38 -8.81 -11.08 -11.22
CA THR A 38 -9.63 -11.26 -10.00
C THR A 38 -9.82 -9.95 -9.24
N VAL A 39 -8.75 -9.17 -9.07
CA VAL A 39 -8.82 -7.83 -8.46
C VAL A 39 -9.72 -6.91 -9.28
N THR A 40 -9.61 -6.95 -10.61
CA THR A 40 -10.40 -6.14 -11.53
C THR A 40 -11.87 -6.48 -11.47
N HIS A 41 -12.21 -7.77 -11.45
CA HIS A 41 -13.58 -8.24 -11.28
C HIS A 41 -14.18 -7.67 -10.00
N ARG A 42 -13.53 -7.93 -8.86
CA ARG A 42 -13.99 -7.46 -7.55
C ARG A 42 -14.11 -5.95 -7.48
N PHE A 43 -13.11 -5.20 -7.94
CA PHE A 43 -13.15 -3.74 -7.97
C PHE A 43 -14.35 -3.24 -8.78
N ASN A 44 -14.59 -3.85 -9.94
CA ASN A 44 -15.67 -3.44 -10.81
C ASN A 44 -17.07 -3.80 -10.28
N GLU A 45 -17.18 -4.77 -9.37
CA GLU A 45 -18.41 -5.10 -8.65
C GLU A 45 -18.70 -4.13 -7.49
N ILE A 46 -17.66 -3.74 -6.74
CA ILE A 46 -17.83 -2.90 -5.53
C ILE A 46 -17.76 -1.39 -5.81
N LYS A 47 -17.37 -0.98 -7.02
CA LYS A 47 -17.25 0.45 -7.36
C LYS A 47 -18.62 1.14 -7.32
N PRO A 48 -18.67 2.45 -7.00
CA PRO A 48 -19.91 3.21 -7.03
C PRO A 48 -20.59 3.19 -8.40
N GLU A 49 -21.92 3.22 -8.39
CA GLU A 49 -22.72 3.33 -9.61
C GLU A 49 -22.38 4.61 -10.40
N GLY A 50 -22.40 4.51 -11.73
CA GLY A 50 -22.02 5.60 -12.63
C GLY A 50 -20.50 5.76 -12.84
N ARG A 51 -19.66 4.92 -12.23
CA ARG A 51 -18.21 4.88 -12.50
C ARG A 51 -17.87 3.96 -13.67
N PRO A 52 -16.92 4.34 -14.54
CA PRO A 52 -16.53 3.51 -15.67
C PRO A 52 -15.88 2.21 -15.20
N GLN A 53 -16.04 1.15 -16.00
CA GLN A 53 -15.29 -0.09 -15.84
C GLN A 53 -13.79 0.20 -15.96
N ARG A 54 -12.99 -0.39 -15.09
CA ARG A 54 -11.52 -0.26 -15.13
C ARG A 54 -10.89 -1.54 -15.67
N THR A 55 -9.78 -1.38 -16.38
CA THR A 55 -8.97 -2.49 -16.88
C THR A 55 -7.93 -2.91 -15.84
N ALA A 56 -7.52 -4.18 -15.89
CA ALA A 56 -6.46 -4.72 -15.03
C ALA A 56 -5.20 -3.84 -15.05
N ARG A 57 -4.73 -3.46 -16.23
CA ARG A 57 -3.54 -2.61 -16.39
C ARG A 57 -3.67 -1.24 -15.71
N ALA A 58 -4.87 -0.64 -15.75
CA ALA A 58 -5.10 0.65 -15.11
C ALA A 58 -5.09 0.54 -13.58
N LEU A 59 -5.70 -0.54 -13.05
CA LEU A 59 -5.72 -0.81 -11.61
C LEU A 59 -4.33 -1.21 -11.09
N GLU A 60 -3.58 -2.01 -11.85
CA GLU A 60 -2.22 -2.39 -11.52
C GLU A 60 -1.29 -1.17 -11.41
N SER A 61 -1.29 -0.31 -12.43
CA SER A 61 -0.50 0.93 -12.40
C SER A 61 -0.88 1.81 -11.22
N LYS A 62 -2.18 1.92 -10.92
CA LYS A 62 -2.65 2.75 -9.80
C LYS A 62 -2.27 2.16 -8.45
N PHE A 63 -2.32 0.85 -8.31
CA PHE A 63 -1.90 0.17 -7.09
C PHE A 63 -0.38 0.28 -6.87
N ALA A 64 0.42 0.29 -7.95
CA ALA A 64 1.85 0.57 -7.84
C ALA A 64 2.12 1.96 -7.25
N ASP A 65 1.35 2.98 -7.65
CA ASP A 65 1.44 4.32 -7.06
C ASP A 65 1.06 4.32 -5.56
N ILE A 66 -0.02 3.63 -5.20
CA ILE A 66 -0.46 3.48 -3.80
C ILE A 66 0.64 2.79 -2.99
N LYS A 67 1.18 1.67 -3.49
CA LYS A 67 2.25 0.92 -2.84
C LYS A 67 3.49 1.78 -2.66
N HIS A 68 3.87 2.57 -3.66
CA HIS A 68 5.00 3.49 -3.56
C HIS A 68 4.80 4.55 -2.48
N ALA A 69 3.61 5.15 -2.40
CA ALA A 69 3.26 6.11 -1.35
C ALA A 69 3.32 5.48 0.05
N VAL A 70 2.78 4.26 0.20
CA VAL A 70 2.84 3.50 1.45
C VAL A 70 4.29 3.18 1.84
N SER A 71 5.11 2.70 0.90
CA SER A 71 6.52 2.37 1.16
C SER A 71 7.33 3.60 1.60
N LYS A 72 7.05 4.78 1.02
CA LYS A 72 7.68 6.03 1.46
C LYS A 72 7.29 6.36 2.90
N PHE A 73 6.01 6.24 3.24
CA PHE A 73 5.53 6.47 4.60
C PHE A 73 6.16 5.50 5.60
N THR A 74 6.17 4.20 5.29
CA THR A 74 6.75 3.18 6.18
C THR A 74 8.25 3.40 6.36
N GLY A 75 8.98 3.76 5.31
CA GLY A 75 10.41 4.08 5.42
C GLY A 75 10.69 5.28 6.35
N CYS A 76 9.90 6.36 6.24
CA CYS A 76 10.00 7.48 7.16
C CYS A 76 9.62 7.09 8.59
N TYR A 77 8.57 6.30 8.78
CA TYR A 77 8.15 5.82 10.10
C TYR A 77 9.22 4.97 10.76
N THR A 78 9.80 4.01 10.04
CA THR A 78 10.91 3.17 10.52
C THR A 78 12.12 4.03 10.88
N GLN A 79 12.48 5.03 10.08
CA GLN A 79 13.59 5.92 10.39
C GLN A 79 13.35 6.71 11.69
N VAL A 80 12.13 7.20 11.93
CA VAL A 80 11.79 7.87 13.20
C VAL A 80 11.87 6.89 14.36
N GLN A 81 11.34 5.67 14.19
CA GLN A 81 11.40 4.63 15.21
C GLN A 81 12.85 4.24 15.54
N ASP A 82 13.71 4.11 14.53
CA ASP A 82 15.13 3.80 14.69
C ASP A 82 15.89 4.97 15.35
N LEU A 83 15.53 6.22 15.07
CA LEU A 83 16.07 7.39 15.77
C LEU A 83 15.60 7.46 17.22
N GLN A 84 14.35 7.11 17.52
CA GLN A 84 13.87 6.98 18.91
C GLN A 84 14.56 5.82 19.64
N ALA A 85 14.94 4.76 18.94
CA ALA A 85 15.67 3.63 19.50
C ALA A 85 17.19 3.89 19.63
N SER A 86 17.76 4.75 18.77
CA SER A 86 19.20 5.07 18.76
C SER A 86 19.57 6.41 19.39
N GLY A 87 18.57 7.16 19.85
CA GLY A 87 18.74 8.50 20.43
C GLY A 87 18.52 8.49 21.94
N THR A 88 19.62 8.28 22.66
CA THR A 88 19.80 8.58 24.10
C THR A 88 19.06 7.61 25.03
N ASN A 89 19.82 6.75 25.74
CA ASN A 89 19.24 6.02 26.86
C ASN A 89 18.82 7.04 27.94
N ILE A 90 17.90 6.68 28.84
CA ILE A 90 17.47 7.61 29.89
C ILE A 90 18.67 8.06 30.76
N ASP A 91 19.68 7.20 30.89
CA ASP A 91 20.91 7.47 31.63
C ASP A 91 21.77 8.59 31.00
N ASP A 92 21.85 8.68 29.68
CA ASP A 92 22.59 9.68 28.91
C ASP A 92 21.88 11.04 29.02
N VAL A 93 20.54 11.03 29.12
CA VAL A 93 19.73 12.21 29.44
C VAL A 93 19.96 12.65 30.89
N GLU A 94 20.02 11.72 31.83
CA GLU A 94 20.27 12.00 33.25
C GLU A 94 21.70 12.51 33.52
N ASP A 95 22.72 11.93 32.86
CA ASP A 95 24.10 12.39 32.95
C ASP A 95 24.28 13.77 32.30
N ALA A 96 23.63 14.03 31.17
CA ALA A 96 23.60 15.37 30.58
C ALA A 96 22.89 16.39 31.49
N ALA A 97 21.85 15.98 32.21
CA ALA A 97 21.11 16.84 33.14
C ALA A 97 21.87 17.14 34.44
N ARG A 98 22.71 16.21 34.93
CA ARG A 98 23.62 16.46 36.08
C ARG A 98 24.83 17.31 35.75
N ALA A 99 25.18 17.43 34.46
CA ALA A 99 26.33 18.21 33.99
C ALA A 99 26.03 19.71 33.82
N LEU A 100 24.78 20.15 34.03
CA LEU A 100 24.34 21.56 34.10
C LEU A 100 24.29 22.05 35.56
#